data_AF-A0A9D1UK87-F1
#
_entry.id   AF-A0A9D1UK87-F1
#
_cell.length_a   1.000
_cell.length_b   1.000
_cell.length_c   1.000
_cell.angle_alpha   90.00
_cell.angle_beta   90.00
_cell.angle_gamma   90.00
#
_symmetry.space_group_name_H-M   'P 1'
#
loop_
_entity.id
_entity.type
_entity.pdbx_description
1 polymer ?
#
loop_
_entity_poly.entity_id
_entity_poly.type
_entity_poly.pdbx_seq_one_letter_code
_entity_poly.pdbx_strand_id
1 'polypeptide(L)'
;MSDNTASSDLPVTRHTIFQNSLMTALLDGIYDGEMSVGELLGKGNFGLGTFDALDGEMVIIDGTCYQLRHDGTATRADLNDRSPYAVATNFVPRIRRRAPKDIRRADLSNFIDEMTPSANYMYAVRITGHFSDVTTRTVVRQEK
;
A
#
# COMPACT_ATOMS: atom_id res chain seq x y z
N MET A 1 -39.43 31.33 -10.52
CA MET A 1 -39.22 30.35 -11.60
C MET A 1 -37.93 30.78 -12.29
N SER A 2 -36.78 30.33 -11.77
CA SER A 2 -36.10 29.04 -12.07
C SER A 2 -35.11 29.26 -13.21
N ASP A 3 -33.84 28.88 -13.15
CA ASP A 3 -33.03 28.28 -12.09
C ASP A 3 -31.58 28.56 -12.52
N ASN A 4 -30.72 29.03 -11.60
CA ASN A 4 -29.33 29.31 -11.91
C ASN A 4 -28.54 28.02 -11.71
N THR A 5 -28.31 27.26 -12.78
CA THR A 5 -27.48 26.05 -12.75
C THR A 5 -26.02 26.44 -12.53
N ALA A 6 -25.65 26.61 -11.27
CA ALA A 6 -24.26 26.61 -10.84
C ALA A 6 -23.67 25.24 -11.18
N SER A 7 -22.79 25.20 -12.18
CA SER A 7 -21.88 24.08 -12.42
C SER A 7 -21.11 23.83 -11.13
N SER A 8 -21.44 22.76 -10.41
CA SER A 8 -20.72 22.36 -9.21
C SER A 8 -19.35 21.85 -9.63
N ASP A 9 -18.36 22.75 -9.65
CA ASP A 9 -16.96 22.39 -9.80
C ASP A 9 -16.49 21.77 -8.48
N LEU A 10 -16.92 20.52 -8.25
CA LEU A 10 -16.42 19.72 -7.16
C LEU A 10 -14.93 19.49 -7.43
N PRO A 11 -14.03 19.83 -6.49
CA PRO A 11 -12.62 19.61 -6.70
C PRO A 11 -12.39 18.13 -7.01
N VAL A 12 -11.85 17.85 -8.21
CA VAL A 12 -11.44 16.50 -8.59
C VAL A 12 -10.39 16.07 -7.59
N THR A 13 -10.81 15.27 -6.61
CA THR A 13 -9.89 14.68 -5.65
C THR A 13 -9.09 13.63 -6.41
N ARG A 14 -7.90 14.01 -6.86
CA ARG A 14 -6.99 13.09 -7.55
C ARG A 14 -6.47 12.08 -6.52
N HIS A 15 -6.57 10.80 -6.85
CA HIS A 15 -5.89 9.77 -6.08
C HIS A 15 -4.39 9.92 -6.32
N THR A 16 -3.67 10.32 -5.26
CA THR A 16 -2.22 10.51 -5.31
C THR A 16 -1.54 9.33 -4.65
N ILE A 17 -0.44 8.87 -5.24
CA ILE A 17 0.48 7.93 -4.61
C ILE A 17 1.65 8.72 -4.08
N PHE A 18 1.87 8.62 -2.79
CA PHE A 18 3.05 9.10 -2.12
C PHE A 18 4.06 7.96 -2.03
N GLN A 19 5.31 8.23 -2.36
CA GLN A 19 6.42 7.30 -2.18
C GLN A 19 7.52 8.02 -1.41
N ASN A 20 8.00 7.38 -0.35
CA ASN A 20 9.22 7.75 0.35
C ASN A 20 10.39 6.99 -0.27
N SER A 21 11.45 7.72 -0.64
CA SER A 21 12.66 7.17 -1.28
C SER A 21 12.41 6.50 -2.64
N LEU A 22 13.42 5.79 -3.15
CA LEU A 22 13.40 5.05 -4.41
C LEU A 22 13.66 3.56 -4.15
N MET A 23 13.02 2.69 -4.92
CA MET A 23 13.30 1.25 -4.86
C MET A 23 14.77 0.94 -5.17
N THR A 24 15.40 1.71 -6.07
CA THR A 24 16.82 1.57 -6.40
C THR A 24 17.73 1.85 -5.20
N ALA A 25 17.42 2.90 -4.41
CA ALA A 25 18.18 3.20 -3.20
C ALA A 25 18.11 2.05 -2.19
N LEU A 26 16.94 1.43 -2.04
CA LEU A 26 16.76 0.25 -1.21
C LEU A 26 17.59 -0.93 -1.72
N LEU A 27 17.59 -1.19 -3.03
CA LEU A 27 18.38 -2.27 -3.64
C LEU A 27 19.90 -2.04 -3.50
N ASP A 28 20.33 -0.78 -3.45
CA ASP A 28 21.73 -0.39 -3.26
C ASP A 28 22.17 -0.42 -1.77
N GLY A 29 21.30 -0.87 -0.85
CA GLY A 29 21.65 -1.07 0.55
C GLY A 29 21.39 0.13 1.46
N ILE A 30 20.67 1.15 0.99
CA ILE A 30 20.31 2.33 1.79
C ILE A 30 19.10 1.97 2.67
N TYR A 31 19.37 1.37 3.83
CA TYR A 31 18.35 0.84 4.75
C TYR A 31 18.00 1.76 5.92
N ASP A 32 18.64 2.92 6.05
CA ASP A 32 18.35 3.89 7.10
C ASP A 32 17.55 5.06 6.49
N GLY A 33 16.27 5.17 6.85
CA GLY A 33 15.37 6.22 6.38
C GLY A 33 15.24 7.40 7.37
N GLU A 34 14.72 8.52 6.87
CA GLU A 34 14.40 9.69 7.73
C GLU A 34 12.91 9.83 8.03
N MET A 35 12.04 9.16 7.29
CA MET A 35 10.60 9.31 7.44
C MET A 35 10.07 8.38 8.52
N SER A 36 9.36 8.96 9.49
CA SER A 36 8.67 8.20 10.53
C SER A 36 7.34 7.62 10.06
N VAL A 37 6.87 6.56 10.74
CA VAL A 37 5.53 5.99 10.54
C VAL A 37 4.44 7.04 10.77
N GLY A 38 4.60 7.91 11.77
CA GLY A 38 3.66 8.99 12.05
C GLY A 38 3.51 9.95 10.88
N GLU A 39 4.61 10.37 10.26
CA GLU A 39 4.59 11.22 9.07
C GLU A 39 3.98 10.48 7.87
N LEU A 40 4.29 9.19 7.72
CA LEU A 40 3.81 8.35 6.62
C LEU A 40 2.29 8.17 6.67
N LEU A 41 1.71 7.95 7.84
CA LEU A 41 0.26 7.87 8.04
C LEU A 41 -0.45 9.20 7.72
N GLY A 42 0.28 10.33 7.80
CA GLY A 42 -0.20 11.62 7.29
C GLY A 42 -0.29 11.71 5.76
N LYS A 43 0.31 10.77 5.02
CA LYS A 43 0.29 10.72 3.54
C LYS A 43 -0.76 9.76 2.98
N GLY A 44 -1.22 8.80 3.77
CA GLY A 44 -2.18 7.81 3.30
C GLY A 44 -2.62 6.83 4.39
N ASN A 45 -3.77 6.20 4.15
CA ASN A 45 -4.36 5.21 5.05
C ASN A 45 -4.20 3.77 4.54
N PHE A 46 -3.51 3.59 3.41
CA PHE A 46 -3.27 2.31 2.76
C PHE A 46 -1.90 2.34 2.09
N GLY A 47 -1.13 1.25 2.23
CA GLY A 47 0.22 1.23 1.71
C GLY A 47 1.02 0.00 2.12
N LEU A 48 2.25 -0.03 1.64
CA LEU A 48 3.23 -1.07 1.92
C LEU A 48 4.65 -0.47 1.91
N GLY A 49 5.60 -1.18 2.52
CA GLY A 49 6.98 -0.74 2.60
C GLY A 49 7.80 -1.67 3.47
N THR A 50 8.87 -1.13 4.05
CA THR A 50 9.70 -1.82 5.05
C THR A 50 10.14 -0.84 6.13
N PHE A 51 10.84 -1.34 7.14
CA PHE A 51 11.39 -0.57 8.24
C PHE A 51 12.91 -0.42 8.09
N ASP A 52 13.50 0.47 8.87
CA ASP A 52 14.95 0.62 8.92
C ASP A 52 15.66 -0.73 9.11
N ALA A 53 16.84 -0.85 8.53
CA ALA A 53 17.61 -2.09 8.47
C ALA A 53 16.86 -3.28 7.82
N LEU A 54 15.83 -3.04 7.00
CA LEU A 54 14.96 -4.10 6.44
C LEU A 54 14.35 -5.00 7.53
N ASP A 55 13.98 -4.43 8.68
CA ASP A 55 13.41 -5.17 9.79
C ASP A 55 11.94 -5.53 9.54
N GLY A 56 11.73 -6.48 8.62
CA GLY A 56 10.41 -6.97 8.24
C GLY A 56 9.66 -6.09 7.25
N GLU A 57 8.41 -6.46 7.02
CA GLU A 57 7.52 -5.86 6.03
C GLU A 57 6.54 -4.89 6.70
N MET A 58 6.25 -3.78 6.03
CA MET A 58 5.24 -2.82 6.44
C MET A 58 3.95 -3.02 5.64
N VAL A 59 2.82 -3.03 6.35
CA VAL A 59 1.49 -3.01 5.75
C VAL A 59 0.65 -1.94 6.46
N ILE A 60 0.10 -1.00 5.69
CA ILE A 60 -0.82 0.02 6.19
C ILE A 60 -2.22 -0.34 5.70
N ILE A 61 -3.15 -0.56 6.63
CA ILE A 61 -4.56 -0.84 6.33
C ILE A 61 -5.42 0.00 7.25
N ASP A 62 -6.39 0.72 6.66
CA ASP A 62 -7.38 1.52 7.38
C ASP A 62 -6.73 2.50 8.38
N GLY A 63 -5.58 3.08 7.98
CA GLY A 63 -4.82 4.04 8.78
C GLY A 63 -3.99 3.45 9.92
N THR A 64 -3.90 2.12 10.03
CA THR A 64 -3.03 1.45 11.00
C THR A 64 -1.83 0.85 10.30
N CYS A 65 -0.63 1.15 10.79
CA CYS A 65 0.63 0.56 10.32
C CYS A 65 0.96 -0.71 11.11
N TYR A 66 1.22 -1.80 10.40
CA TYR A 66 1.64 -3.07 10.95
C TYR A 66 3.03 -3.45 10.43
N GLN A 67 3.81 -4.07 11.31
CA GLN A 67 5.12 -4.66 11.00
C GLN A 67 5.01 -6.17 11.08
N LEU A 68 5.36 -6.85 9.98
CA LEU A 68 5.40 -8.31 9.87
C LEU A 68 6.86 -8.74 9.87
N ARG A 69 7.25 -9.59 10.82
CA ARG A 69 8.64 -10.05 10.98
C ARG A 69 8.82 -11.49 10.53
N HIS A 70 10.09 -11.87 10.34
CA HIS A 70 10.50 -13.21 9.91
C HIS A 70 10.15 -14.34 10.87
N ASP A 71 9.92 -14.02 12.15
CA ASP A 71 9.45 -14.95 13.17
C ASP A 71 7.93 -15.22 13.06
N GLY A 72 7.24 -14.59 12.10
CA GLY A 72 5.81 -14.70 11.89
C GLY A 72 4.96 -13.75 12.74
N THR A 73 5.58 -12.91 13.58
CA THR A 73 4.85 -11.91 14.37
C THR A 73 4.34 -10.78 13.50
N ALA A 74 3.14 -10.31 13.80
CA ALA A 74 2.55 -9.11 13.22
C ALA A 74 2.13 -8.18 14.36
N THR A 75 2.80 -7.03 14.47
CA THR A 75 2.54 -6.05 15.54
C THR A 75 2.19 -4.70 14.94
N ARG A 76 1.51 -3.85 15.72
CA ARG A 76 1.41 -2.43 15.34
C ARG A 76 2.80 -1.79 15.44
N ALA A 77 3.13 -0.97 14.47
CA ALA A 77 4.37 -0.19 14.48
C ALA A 77 4.25 1.00 15.45
N ASP A 78 5.38 1.41 16.03
CA ASP A 78 5.48 2.67 16.77
C ASP A 78 5.45 3.84 15.78
N LEU A 79 4.91 4.99 16.18
CA LEU A 79 4.85 6.16 15.31
C LEU A 79 6.25 6.75 15.03
N ASN A 80 7.22 6.47 15.89
CA ASN A 80 8.61 6.90 15.73
C ASN A 80 9.46 5.90 14.94
N ASP A 81 8.94 4.70 14.64
CA ASP A 81 9.62 3.77 13.74
C ASP A 81 9.84 4.44 12.38
N ARG A 82 10.96 4.13 11.74
CA ARG A 82 11.39 4.77 10.50
C ARG A 82 11.35 3.80 9.33
N SER A 83 11.23 4.37 8.14
CA SER A 83 11.13 3.63 6.90
C SER A 83 12.11 4.16 5.84
N PRO A 84 12.98 3.29 5.28
CA PRO A 84 13.84 3.64 4.16
C PRO A 84 13.08 3.61 2.83
N TYR A 85 11.93 2.94 2.78
CA TYR A 85 11.07 2.87 1.59
C TYR A 85 9.62 2.53 1.99
N ALA A 86 8.69 3.37 1.52
CA ALA A 86 7.26 3.13 1.67
C ALA A 86 6.46 3.77 0.54
N VAL A 87 5.34 3.15 0.20
CA VAL A 87 4.34 3.68 -0.74
C VAL A 87 3.01 3.75 -0.02
N ALA A 88 2.37 4.92 -0.03
CA ALA A 88 1.09 5.16 0.64
C ALA A 88 0.14 5.97 -0.25
N THR A 89 -1.16 5.76 -0.03
CA THR A 89 -2.21 6.57 -0.65
C THR A 89 -3.41 6.69 0.28
N ASN A 90 -4.22 7.73 0.08
CA ASN A 90 -5.56 7.75 0.67
C ASN A 90 -6.48 6.87 -0.18
N PHE A 91 -6.70 5.64 0.29
CA PHE A 91 -7.43 4.62 -0.45
C PHE A 91 -8.94 4.84 -0.38
N VAL A 92 -9.49 5.26 -1.51
CA VAL A 92 -10.93 5.39 -1.74
C VAL A 92 -11.24 4.59 -3.01
N PRO A 93 -11.74 3.36 -2.90
CA PRO A 93 -11.89 2.47 -4.06
C PRO A 93 -13.03 2.94 -4.98
N ARG A 94 -12.70 3.16 -6.26
CA ARG A 94 -13.68 3.50 -7.31
C ARG A 94 -14.29 2.28 -8.00
N ILE A 95 -13.54 1.18 -8.05
CA ILE A 95 -13.97 -0.07 -8.66
C ILE A 95 -14.04 -1.12 -7.55
N ARG A 96 -15.17 -1.82 -7.47
CA ARG A 96 -15.36 -2.98 -6.60
C ARG A 96 -15.96 -4.11 -7.43
N ARG A 97 -15.32 -5.27 -7.39
CA ARG A 97 -15.78 -6.49 -8.05
C ARG A 97 -15.58 -7.68 -7.13
N ARG A 98 -16.46 -8.66 -7.27
CA ARG A 98 -16.32 -9.95 -6.62
C ARG A 98 -15.57 -10.89 -7.56
N ALA A 99 -14.43 -11.40 -7.12
CA ALA A 99 -13.71 -12.40 -7.87
C ALA A 99 -14.50 -13.73 -7.93
N PRO A 100 -14.29 -14.54 -8.98
CA PRO A 100 -14.76 -15.92 -9.01
C PRO A 100 -14.36 -16.70 -7.75
N LYS A 101 -15.17 -17.69 -7.36
CA LYS A 101 -14.82 -18.60 -6.27
C LYS A 101 -13.61 -19.44 -6.65
N ASP A 102 -12.80 -19.78 -5.65
CA ASP A 102 -11.64 -20.67 -5.78
C ASP A 102 -10.61 -20.23 -6.85
N ILE A 103 -10.59 -18.93 -7.14
CA ILE A 103 -9.64 -18.33 -8.07
C ILE A 103 -8.21 -18.45 -7.55
N ARG A 104 -7.29 -18.83 -8.42
CA ARG A 104 -5.87 -18.96 -8.10
C ARG A 104 -5.14 -17.65 -8.38
N ARG A 105 -3.99 -17.45 -7.75
CA ARG A 105 -3.15 -16.25 -7.93
C ARG A 105 -2.89 -15.91 -9.41
N ALA A 106 -2.61 -16.91 -10.24
CA ALA A 106 -2.34 -16.71 -11.67
C ALA A 106 -3.54 -16.07 -12.40
N ASP A 107 -4.75 -16.57 -12.16
CA ASP A 107 -5.97 -16.07 -12.79
C ASP A 107 -6.47 -14.76 -12.15
N LEU A 108 -6.18 -14.57 -10.85
CA LEU A 108 -6.52 -13.37 -10.11
C LEU A 108 -5.82 -12.12 -10.67
N SER A 109 -4.57 -12.25 -11.14
CA SER A 109 -3.86 -11.15 -11.80
C SER A 109 -4.59 -10.71 -13.08
N ASN A 110 -4.92 -11.65 -13.96
CA ASN A 110 -5.66 -11.34 -15.19
C ASN A 110 -7.03 -10.71 -14.89
N PHE A 111 -7.74 -11.24 -13.89
CA PHE A 111 -9.01 -10.68 -13.44
C PHE A 111 -8.87 -9.23 -12.95
N ILE A 112 -7.75 -8.88 -12.32
CA ILE A 112 -7.46 -7.49 -11.91
C ILE A 112 -7.16 -6.63 -13.12
N ASP A 113 -6.32 -7.11 -14.04
CA ASP A 113 -5.90 -6.36 -15.23
C ASP A 113 -7.10 -6.00 -16.13
N GLU A 114 -8.07 -6.90 -16.28
CA GLU A 114 -9.33 -6.65 -16.99
C GLU A 114 -10.16 -5.49 -16.42
N MET A 115 -9.95 -5.13 -15.15
CA MET A 115 -10.61 -3.99 -14.51
C MET A 115 -9.84 -2.68 -14.67
N THR A 116 -8.58 -2.74 -15.10
CA THR A 116 -7.71 -1.56 -15.21
C THR A 116 -7.89 -0.87 -16.56
N PRO A 117 -8.23 0.44 -16.60
CA PRO A 117 -8.40 1.15 -17.88
C PRO A 117 -7.13 1.27 -18.72
N SER A 118 -5.95 1.22 -18.09
CA SER A 118 -4.66 1.34 -18.77
C SER A 118 -3.53 0.80 -17.90
N ALA A 119 -2.57 0.12 -18.51
CA ALA A 119 -1.32 -0.29 -17.85
C ALA A 119 -0.38 0.88 -17.50
N ASN A 120 -0.63 2.08 -18.03
CA ASN A 120 0.19 3.27 -17.77
C ASN A 120 -0.18 4.03 -16.50
N TYR A 121 -1.19 3.56 -15.76
CA TYR A 121 -1.58 4.13 -14.48
C TYR A 121 -1.10 3.26 -13.33
N MET A 122 -0.93 3.89 -12.18
CA MET A 122 -0.72 3.17 -10.93
C MET A 122 -2.07 2.87 -10.26
N TYR A 123 -2.16 1.72 -9.62
CA TYR A 123 -3.36 1.24 -8.94
C TYR A 123 -3.04 0.83 -7.51
N ALA A 124 -3.92 1.22 -6.59
CA ALA A 124 -3.99 0.61 -5.26
C ALA A 124 -5.04 -0.50 -5.29
N VAL A 125 -4.67 -1.69 -4.83
CA VAL A 125 -5.54 -2.87 -4.86
C VAL A 125 -5.65 -3.45 -3.46
N ARG A 126 -6.88 -3.65 -2.99
CA ARG A 126 -7.17 -4.37 -1.74
C ARG A 126 -8.04 -5.58 -2.07
N ILE A 127 -7.57 -6.76 -1.69
CA ILE A 127 -8.28 -8.03 -1.87
C ILE A 127 -8.67 -8.53 -0.47
N THR A 128 -9.95 -8.79 -0.27
CA THR A 128 -10.49 -9.30 1.00
C THR A 128 -11.31 -10.55 0.74
N GLY A 129 -11.16 -11.54 1.61
CA GLY A 129 -11.86 -12.81 1.50
C GLY A 129 -11.24 -13.88 2.37
N HIS A 130 -11.74 -15.10 2.23
CA HIS A 130 -11.10 -16.29 2.78
C HIS A 130 -10.12 -16.83 1.75
N PHE A 131 -8.88 -17.04 2.19
CA PHE A 131 -7.83 -17.64 1.39
C PHE A 131 -7.56 -19.02 1.98
N SER A 132 -7.58 -20.07 1.15
CA SER A 132 -7.15 -21.40 1.61
C SER A 132 -5.67 -21.40 1.94
N ASP A 133 -4.89 -20.67 1.14
CA ASP A 133 -3.43 -20.63 1.21
C ASP A 133 -2.95 -19.22 0.84
N VAL A 134 -2.00 -18.70 1.62
CA VAL A 134 -1.27 -17.47 1.31
C VAL A 134 0.20 -17.74 1.56
N THR A 135 1.02 -17.66 0.51
CA THR A 135 2.47 -17.73 0.65
C THR A 135 3.03 -16.33 0.73
N THR A 136 3.70 -16.01 1.85
CA THR A 136 4.37 -14.74 2.07
C THR A 136 5.88 -14.94 2.23
N ARG A 137 6.62 -13.84 2.11
CA ARG A 137 8.02 -13.75 2.53
C ARG A 137 8.18 -12.46 3.32
N THR A 138 9.12 -12.46 4.24
CA THR A 138 9.51 -11.27 5.00
C THR A 138 11.02 -11.19 4.99
N VAL A 139 11.56 -9.99 4.78
CA VAL A 139 12.99 -9.74 4.94
C VAL A 139 13.43 -9.87 6.41
N VAL A 140 14.67 -10.33 6.59
CA VAL A 140 15.33 -10.39 7.90
C VAL A 140 16.09 -9.08 8.09
N ARG A 141 16.06 -8.54 9.31
CA ARG A 141 16.85 -7.37 9.69
C ARG A 141 18.32 -7.55 9.29
N GLN A 142 18.88 -6.52 8.68
CA GLN A 142 20.27 -6.46 8.23
C GLN A 142 21.14 -5.79 9.30
N GLU A 143 22.38 -6.25 9.40
CA GLU A 143 23.43 -5.60 10.19
C GLU A 143 24.27 -4.72 9.26
N LYS A 144 24.99 -3.76 9.83
CA LYS A 144 25.94 -2.91 9.10
C LYS A 144 27.23 -3.66 8.79
#